data_AF-A0A538GDF9-F1
#
_entry.id   AF-A0A538GDF9-F1
#
_cell.length_a   1.000
_cell.length_b   1.000
_cell.length_c   1.000
_cell.angle_alpha   90.00
_cell.angle_beta   90.00
_cell.angle_gamma   90.00
#
_symmetry.space_group_name_H-M   'P 1'
#
loop_
_entity.id
_entity.type
_entity.pdbx_description
1 polymer ?
#
loop_
_entity_poly.entity_id
_entity_poly.type
_entity_poly.pdbx_seq_one_letter_code
_entity_poly.pdbx_strand_id
1 'polypeptide(L)'
;MLERELRAACERIAEMSSERPRGFVRTWFAPQAARELLGFGELVDDYINADVLRVVLGRAARSARRTTHFDLDFPREPQHEEYWCHKHKRVCRPVGEAAPFLRRYALDTLERIKAFSRVRARARAASVLHGDARELDFGGPFDGVVTSPPYPGLIDYHEQHRYAYELLGLDDCRQLEVGAGAAGTSRAALEAYSDGIVATFANVRHSLRPGAPVVVVVNDRRGLYPDILARSGLVEERRHRRHVNRRTGRRAGEYFEDVLVCRFH
;
A
#
# COMPACT_ATOMS: atom_id res chain seq x y z
N MET A 1 -24.52 -12.76 -3.54
CA MET A 1 -23.86 -12.52 -4.83
C MET A 1 -22.34 -12.63 -4.70
N LEU A 2 -21.67 -11.69 -4.01
CA LEU A 2 -20.20 -11.70 -3.82
C LEU A 2 -19.61 -13.06 -3.39
N GLU A 3 -20.19 -13.70 -2.37
CA GLU A 3 -19.70 -15.00 -1.90
C GLU A 3 -19.75 -16.08 -2.99
N ARG A 4 -20.81 -16.09 -3.79
CA ARG A 4 -20.97 -17.04 -4.91
C ARG A 4 -19.91 -16.75 -5.98
N GLU A 5 -19.67 -15.49 -6.31
CA GLU A 5 -18.65 -15.09 -7.29
C GLU A 5 -17.24 -15.46 -6.84
N LEU A 6 -16.86 -15.17 -5.58
CA LEU A 6 -15.55 -15.56 -5.08
C LEU A 6 -15.35 -17.07 -5.00
N ARG A 7 -16.40 -17.84 -4.68
CA ARG A 7 -16.34 -19.31 -4.72
C ARG A 7 -16.21 -19.84 -6.14
N ALA A 8 -16.98 -19.32 -7.09
CA ALA A 8 -16.86 -19.65 -8.51
C ALA A 8 -15.45 -19.32 -9.05
N ALA A 9 -14.92 -18.15 -8.73
CA ALA A 9 -13.55 -17.78 -9.07
C ALA A 9 -12.53 -18.77 -8.47
N CYS A 10 -12.75 -19.25 -7.24
CA CYS A 10 -11.88 -20.25 -6.62
C CYS A 10 -11.92 -21.64 -7.27
N GLU A 11 -13.03 -22.01 -7.91
CA GLU A 11 -13.14 -23.25 -8.69
C GLU A 11 -12.36 -23.14 -10.01
N ARG A 12 -12.28 -21.93 -10.56
CA ARG A 12 -11.59 -21.61 -11.81
C ARG A 12 -10.12 -21.24 -11.66
N ILE A 13 -9.54 -21.21 -10.45
CA ILE A 13 -8.11 -20.89 -10.21
C ILE A 13 -7.14 -21.79 -11.00
N ALA A 14 -7.55 -23.03 -11.32
CA ALA A 14 -6.74 -23.94 -12.12
C ALA A 14 -6.72 -23.60 -13.62
N GLU A 15 -7.59 -22.70 -14.09
CA GLU A 15 -7.58 -22.17 -15.45
C GLU A 15 -6.33 -21.30 -15.63
N MET A 16 -5.30 -21.88 -16.24
CA MET A 16 -4.05 -21.18 -16.53
C MET A 16 -4.18 -20.37 -17.81
N SER A 17 -3.63 -19.16 -17.80
CA SER A 17 -3.49 -18.36 -19.01
C SER A 17 -2.56 -19.07 -20.01
N SER A 18 -2.92 -18.95 -21.30
CA SER A 18 -2.06 -19.32 -22.42
C SER A 18 -1.02 -18.24 -22.76
N GLU A 19 -1.15 -17.05 -22.17
CA GLU A 19 -0.22 -15.95 -22.32
C GLU A 19 1.15 -16.31 -21.72
N ARG A 20 2.21 -15.95 -22.43
CA ARG A 20 3.57 -16.08 -21.90
C ARG A 20 3.88 -14.91 -20.97
N PRO A 21 4.27 -15.16 -19.70
CA PRO A 21 4.69 -14.09 -18.80
C PRO A 21 5.82 -13.24 -19.38
N ARG A 22 5.75 -11.92 -19.17
CA ARG A 22 6.76 -10.95 -19.60
C ARG A 22 7.22 -10.11 -18.41
N GLY A 23 8.14 -9.17 -18.65
CA GLY A 23 8.49 -8.12 -17.69
C GLY A 23 8.79 -8.58 -16.27
N PHE A 24 8.16 -7.92 -15.31
CA PHE A 24 8.30 -8.20 -13.89
C PHE A 24 7.73 -9.58 -13.55
N VAL A 25 6.57 -9.95 -14.11
CA VAL A 25 5.90 -11.22 -13.79
C VAL A 25 6.76 -12.41 -14.19
N ARG A 26 7.41 -12.38 -15.36
CA ARG A 26 8.36 -13.41 -15.80
C ARG A 26 9.58 -13.54 -14.87
N THR A 27 10.08 -12.41 -14.39
CA THR A 27 11.32 -12.34 -13.61
C THR A 27 11.10 -12.82 -12.17
N TRP A 28 9.96 -12.46 -11.58
CA TRP A 28 9.73 -12.56 -10.14
C TRP A 28 8.88 -13.75 -9.69
N PHE A 29 8.32 -14.52 -10.63
CA PHE A 29 7.43 -15.64 -10.32
C PHE A 29 7.93 -16.93 -10.95
N ALA A 30 7.54 -18.06 -10.35
CA ALA A 30 7.71 -19.35 -11.00
C ALA A 30 6.83 -19.43 -12.25
N PRO A 31 7.24 -20.18 -13.30
CA PRO A 31 6.45 -20.29 -14.52
C PRO A 31 4.98 -20.69 -14.30
N GLN A 32 4.73 -21.60 -13.36
CA GLN A 32 3.38 -22.01 -12.98
C GLN A 32 2.65 -20.88 -12.25
N ALA A 33 3.21 -20.34 -11.17
CA ALA A 33 2.63 -19.20 -10.45
C ALA A 33 2.30 -18.01 -11.37
N ALA A 34 3.17 -17.70 -12.33
CA ALA A 34 2.93 -16.63 -13.30
C ALA A 34 1.70 -16.90 -14.18
N ARG A 35 1.55 -18.12 -14.71
CA ARG A 35 0.37 -18.51 -15.52
C ARG A 35 -0.92 -18.55 -14.70
N GLU A 36 -0.85 -18.94 -13.43
CA GLU A 36 -2.00 -18.94 -12.52
C GLU A 36 -2.43 -17.50 -12.18
N LEU A 37 -1.49 -16.56 -11.98
CA LEU A 37 -1.81 -15.15 -11.75
C LEU A 37 -2.42 -14.49 -12.98
N LEU A 38 -1.83 -14.72 -14.17
CA LEU A 38 -2.37 -14.22 -15.43
C LEU A 38 -3.75 -14.82 -15.73
N GLY A 39 -3.89 -16.14 -15.57
CA GLY A 39 -5.16 -16.84 -15.75
C GLY A 39 -6.24 -16.26 -14.84
N PHE A 40 -5.96 -16.10 -13.55
CA PHE A 40 -6.90 -15.45 -12.63
C PHE A 40 -7.21 -14.01 -13.03
N GLY A 41 -6.23 -13.25 -13.54
CA GLY A 41 -6.42 -11.90 -14.07
C GLY A 41 -7.40 -11.84 -15.25
N GLU A 42 -7.30 -12.78 -16.18
CA GLU A 42 -8.23 -12.90 -17.33
C GLU A 42 -9.68 -13.14 -16.87
N LEU A 43 -9.88 -13.78 -15.72
CA LEU A 43 -11.22 -14.07 -15.18
C LEU A 43 -11.87 -12.88 -14.47
N VAL A 44 -11.11 -11.87 -14.07
CA VAL A 44 -11.57 -10.82 -13.15
C VAL A 44 -12.81 -10.10 -13.69
N ASP A 45 -12.82 -9.82 -14.99
CA ASP A 45 -13.89 -9.06 -15.65
C ASP A 45 -15.15 -9.88 -15.96
N ASP A 46 -15.13 -11.19 -15.73
CA ASP A 46 -16.31 -12.05 -15.82
C ASP A 46 -17.29 -11.83 -14.65
N TYR A 47 -16.89 -11.09 -13.61
CA TYR A 47 -17.64 -10.97 -12.36
C TYR A 47 -18.08 -9.53 -12.08
N ILE A 48 -19.27 -9.39 -11.46
CA ILE A 48 -19.81 -8.07 -11.10
C ILE A 48 -18.92 -7.39 -10.04
N ASN A 49 -18.36 -8.17 -9.10
CA ASN A 49 -17.45 -7.65 -8.08
C ASN A 49 -15.97 -7.72 -8.50
N ALA A 50 -15.67 -7.42 -9.78
CA ALA A 50 -14.32 -7.49 -10.35
C ALA A 50 -13.25 -6.81 -9.48
N ASP A 51 -13.54 -5.64 -8.89
CA ASP A 51 -12.59 -4.92 -8.03
C ASP A 51 -12.17 -5.71 -6.79
N VAL A 52 -13.07 -6.53 -6.23
CA VAL A 52 -12.72 -7.42 -5.12
C VAL A 52 -11.75 -8.50 -5.59
N LEU A 53 -11.94 -9.02 -6.81
CA LEU A 53 -11.02 -9.99 -7.40
C LEU A 53 -9.67 -9.37 -7.74
N ARG A 54 -9.62 -8.11 -8.20
CA ARG A 54 -8.37 -7.34 -8.39
C ARG A 54 -7.57 -7.22 -7.09
N VAL A 55 -8.25 -6.92 -5.97
CA VAL A 55 -7.63 -6.90 -4.64
C VAL A 55 -7.08 -8.28 -4.26
N VAL A 56 -7.83 -9.35 -4.53
CA VAL A 56 -7.37 -10.73 -4.28
C VAL A 56 -6.12 -11.05 -5.11
N LEU A 57 -6.13 -10.71 -6.41
CA LEU A 57 -5.01 -10.91 -7.32
C LEU A 57 -3.75 -10.20 -6.82
N GLY A 58 -3.84 -8.91 -6.48
CA GLY A 58 -2.71 -8.14 -5.95
C GLY A 58 -2.14 -8.73 -4.65
N ARG A 59 -3.01 -9.14 -3.72
CA ARG A 59 -2.59 -9.77 -2.45
C ARG A 59 -1.92 -11.13 -2.68
N ALA A 60 -2.45 -11.93 -3.60
CA ALA A 60 -1.89 -13.22 -3.96
C ALA A 60 -0.54 -13.07 -4.65
N ALA A 61 -0.43 -12.17 -5.64
CA ALA A 61 0.82 -11.87 -6.34
C ALA A 61 1.94 -11.45 -5.37
N ARG A 62 1.64 -10.58 -4.40
CA ARG A 62 2.64 -10.20 -3.38
C ARG A 62 3.25 -11.41 -2.65
N SER A 63 2.43 -12.42 -2.36
CA SER A 63 2.83 -13.59 -1.59
C SER A 63 3.38 -14.73 -2.44
N ALA A 64 2.98 -14.79 -3.72
CA ALA A 64 3.47 -15.76 -4.69
C ALA A 64 4.83 -15.37 -5.30
N ARG A 65 5.29 -14.14 -5.06
CA ARG A 65 6.59 -13.64 -5.51
C ARG A 65 7.73 -14.49 -4.94
N ARG A 66 8.72 -14.80 -5.77
CA ARG A 66 9.97 -15.48 -5.38
C ARG A 66 10.83 -14.55 -4.54
N THR A 67 10.56 -14.48 -3.24
CA THR A 67 11.37 -13.76 -2.26
C THR A 67 11.44 -14.56 -0.97
N THR A 68 12.38 -14.20 -0.10
CA THR A 68 12.45 -14.78 1.24
C THR A 68 11.30 -14.25 2.12
N HIS A 69 10.87 -15.06 3.09
CA HIS A 69 9.76 -14.67 3.99
C HIS A 69 10.04 -13.41 4.82
N PHE A 70 11.30 -13.00 4.95
CA PHE A 70 11.71 -11.83 5.73
C PHE A 70 12.09 -10.62 4.86
N ASP A 71 12.05 -10.76 3.54
CA ASP A 71 12.37 -9.72 2.56
C ASP A 71 11.19 -9.41 1.63
N LEU A 72 9.97 -9.55 2.14
CA LEU A 72 8.73 -9.23 1.41
C LEU A 72 8.58 -7.74 1.12
N ASP A 73 9.30 -6.88 1.84
CA ASP A 73 9.13 -5.44 1.72
C ASP A 73 9.93 -4.86 0.55
N PHE A 74 11.21 -5.23 0.40
CA PHE A 74 12.12 -4.66 -0.61
C PHE A 74 13.10 -5.69 -1.18
N PRO A 75 12.61 -6.79 -1.78
CA PRO A 75 13.53 -7.75 -2.36
C PRO A 75 14.22 -7.13 -3.56
N ARG A 76 15.54 -7.27 -3.59
CA ARG A 76 16.37 -6.75 -4.69
C ARG A 76 16.38 -7.68 -5.88
N GLU A 77 16.37 -8.98 -5.61
CA GLU A 77 16.46 -10.04 -6.62
C GLU A 77 15.51 -11.19 -6.29
N PRO A 78 15.00 -11.92 -7.30
CA PRO A 78 14.19 -13.10 -7.08
C PRO A 78 14.99 -14.23 -6.43
N GLN A 79 14.39 -14.87 -5.42
CA GLN A 79 14.97 -16.03 -4.75
C GLN A 79 14.66 -17.32 -5.53
N HIS A 80 15.67 -17.95 -6.11
CA HIS A 80 15.52 -19.17 -6.91
C HIS A 80 15.83 -20.47 -6.16
N GLU A 81 16.66 -20.39 -5.13
CA GLU A 81 17.13 -21.55 -4.36
C GLU A 81 16.49 -21.63 -2.97
N GLU A 82 16.64 -22.78 -2.31
CA GLU A 82 16.28 -22.93 -0.90
C GLU A 82 17.06 -21.93 -0.03
N TYR A 83 16.42 -21.45 1.04
CA TYR A 83 17.02 -20.48 1.95
C TYR A 83 16.65 -20.79 3.39
N TRP A 84 17.57 -20.51 4.31
CA TRP A 84 17.27 -20.56 5.74
C TRP A 84 16.29 -19.44 6.12
N CYS A 85 15.15 -19.81 6.69
CA CYS A 85 14.13 -18.85 7.09
C CYS A 85 14.06 -18.69 8.61
N HIS A 86 14.44 -17.51 9.10
CA HIS A 86 14.39 -17.20 10.53
C HIS A 86 12.96 -17.11 11.09
N LYS A 87 11.98 -16.70 10.27
CA LYS A 87 10.57 -16.63 10.69
C LYS A 87 9.97 -18.02 10.97
N HIS A 88 10.40 -19.04 10.22
CA HIS A 88 9.95 -20.42 10.37
C HIS A 88 10.96 -21.33 11.07
N LYS A 89 12.18 -20.82 11.36
CA LYS A 89 13.31 -21.56 11.93
C LYS A 89 13.61 -22.87 11.18
N ARG A 90 13.56 -22.83 9.85
CA ARG A 90 13.79 -23.99 8.97
C ARG A 90 14.25 -23.54 7.58
N VAL A 91 14.77 -24.48 6.79
CA VAL A 91 14.98 -24.29 5.34
C VAL A 91 13.61 -24.17 4.66
N CYS A 92 13.42 -23.08 3.91
CA CYS A 92 12.23 -22.82 3.11
C CYS A 92 12.58 -22.85 1.63
N ARG A 93 11.60 -23.19 0.82
CA ARG A 93 11.70 -23.23 -0.64
C ARG A 93 11.01 -22.01 -1.25
N PRO A 94 11.50 -21.49 -2.38
CA PRO A 94 10.79 -20.50 -3.17
C PRO A 94 9.40 -21.00 -3.56
N VAL A 95 8.46 -20.06 -3.67
CA VAL A 95 7.10 -20.36 -4.09
C VAL A 95 7.08 -20.81 -5.57
N GLY A 96 6.40 -21.94 -5.82
CA GLY A 96 6.17 -22.49 -7.17
C GLY A 96 4.80 -22.16 -7.76
N GLU A 97 3.81 -21.91 -6.90
CA GLU A 97 2.38 -21.82 -7.27
C GLU A 97 1.73 -20.62 -6.58
N ALA A 98 0.86 -19.92 -7.31
CA ALA A 98 0.01 -18.84 -6.82
C ALA A 98 -1.38 -19.32 -6.40
N ALA A 99 -1.87 -20.44 -6.93
CA ALA A 99 -3.20 -20.99 -6.67
C ALA A 99 -3.57 -21.10 -5.18
N PRO A 100 -2.69 -21.61 -4.27
CA PRO A 100 -2.98 -21.63 -2.84
C PRO A 100 -3.16 -20.24 -2.23
N PHE A 101 -2.44 -19.23 -2.72
CA PHE A 101 -2.55 -17.84 -2.27
C PHE A 101 -3.83 -17.18 -2.79
N LEU A 102 -4.17 -17.40 -4.06
CA LEU A 102 -5.43 -16.92 -4.66
C LEU A 102 -6.63 -17.43 -3.86
N ARG A 103 -6.70 -18.74 -3.59
CA ARG A 103 -7.79 -19.34 -2.81
C ARG A 103 -7.84 -18.77 -1.39
N ARG A 104 -6.69 -18.69 -0.72
CA ARG A 104 -6.59 -18.14 0.64
C ARG A 104 -7.09 -16.70 0.69
N TYR A 105 -6.64 -15.85 -0.23
CA TYR A 105 -6.97 -14.44 -0.22
C TYR A 105 -8.39 -14.15 -0.71
N ALA A 106 -8.96 -14.97 -1.59
CA ALA A 106 -10.37 -14.89 -1.93
C ALA A 106 -11.26 -15.11 -0.68
N LEU A 107 -11.00 -16.18 0.07
CA LEU A 107 -11.76 -16.51 1.28
C LEU A 107 -11.52 -15.50 2.42
N ASP A 108 -10.26 -15.11 2.66
CA ASP A 108 -9.94 -14.10 3.68
C ASP A 108 -10.55 -12.72 3.33
N THR A 109 -10.55 -12.32 2.05
CA THR A 109 -11.16 -11.06 1.62
C THR A 109 -12.69 -11.10 1.80
N LEU A 110 -13.34 -12.22 1.46
CA LEU A 110 -14.77 -12.42 1.71
C LEU A 110 -15.11 -12.25 3.19
N GLU A 111 -14.37 -12.92 4.08
CA GLU A 111 -14.64 -12.86 5.52
C GLU A 111 -14.40 -11.47 6.10
N ARG A 112 -13.41 -10.72 5.60
CA ARG A 112 -13.19 -9.32 5.96
C ARG A 112 -14.32 -8.41 5.52
N ILE A 113 -14.81 -8.57 4.28
CA ILE A 113 -15.95 -7.81 3.77
C ILE A 113 -17.21 -8.13 4.57
N LYS A 114 -17.46 -9.40 4.91
CA LYS A 114 -18.57 -9.80 5.78
C LYS A 114 -18.45 -9.19 7.17
N ALA A 115 -17.26 -9.25 7.77
CA ALA A 115 -17.00 -8.65 9.08
C ALA A 115 -17.24 -7.14 9.08
N PHE A 116 -16.74 -6.44 8.05
CA PHE A 116 -16.99 -5.02 7.89
C PHE A 116 -18.48 -4.72 7.67
N SER A 117 -19.18 -5.51 6.83
CA SER A 117 -20.61 -5.34 6.57
C SER A 117 -21.47 -5.44 7.83
N ARG A 118 -21.05 -6.21 8.84
CA ARG A 118 -21.72 -6.31 10.15
C ARG A 118 -21.54 -5.09 11.03
N VAL A 119 -20.40 -4.38 10.92
CA VAL A 119 -20.06 -3.24 11.81
C VAL A 119 -20.20 -1.89 11.14
N ARG A 120 -20.33 -1.83 9.81
CA ARG A 120 -20.42 -0.57 9.07
C ARG A 120 -21.69 0.18 9.43
N ALA A 121 -21.57 1.48 9.66
CA ALA A 121 -22.71 2.37 9.81
C ALA A 121 -23.42 2.54 8.46
N ARG A 122 -24.68 2.09 8.34
CA ARG A 122 -25.42 2.07 7.07
C ARG A 122 -25.59 3.44 6.41
N ALA A 123 -25.61 4.50 7.21
CA ALA A 123 -25.74 5.89 6.75
C ALA A 123 -24.39 6.58 6.47
N ARG A 124 -23.28 5.84 6.50
CA ARG A 124 -21.93 6.38 6.23
C ARG A 124 -21.35 5.71 5.00
N ALA A 125 -20.70 6.51 4.16
CA ALA A 125 -19.93 6.05 3.01
C ALA A 125 -18.49 6.56 3.12
N ALA A 126 -17.59 5.88 2.43
CA ALA A 126 -16.22 6.34 2.20
C ALA A 126 -16.04 6.46 0.69
N SER A 127 -15.49 7.59 0.25
CA SER A 127 -15.09 7.80 -1.14
C SER A 127 -13.57 7.66 -1.23
N VAL A 128 -13.10 6.97 -2.27
CA VAL A 128 -11.67 6.83 -2.56
C VAL A 128 -11.38 7.67 -3.79
N LEU A 129 -10.45 8.60 -3.66
CA LEU A 129 -9.97 9.45 -4.75
C LEU A 129 -8.55 9.00 -5.11
N HIS A 130 -8.29 8.78 -6.38
CA HIS A 130 -6.96 8.45 -6.89
C HIS A 130 -6.38 9.66 -7.61
N GLY A 131 -5.26 10.19 -7.11
CA GLY A 131 -4.57 11.32 -7.69
C GLY A 131 -3.55 11.93 -6.74
N ASP A 132 -2.98 13.06 -7.16
CA ASP A 132 -2.01 13.82 -6.37
C ASP A 132 -2.72 14.65 -5.30
N ALA A 133 -2.41 14.40 -4.02
CA ALA A 133 -3.01 15.12 -2.90
C ALA A 133 -2.74 16.64 -2.93
N ARG A 134 -1.74 17.09 -3.68
CA ARG A 134 -1.45 18.51 -3.92
C ARG A 134 -2.47 19.19 -4.81
N GLU A 135 -3.21 18.44 -5.63
CA GLU A 135 -4.11 18.97 -6.68
C GLU A 135 -5.52 18.37 -6.64
N LEU A 136 -5.74 17.28 -5.91
CA LEU A 136 -7.04 16.62 -5.80
C LEU A 136 -8.10 17.57 -5.21
N ASP A 137 -9.27 17.60 -5.85
CA ASP A 137 -10.49 18.13 -5.23
C ASP A 137 -11.03 17.09 -4.24
N PHE A 138 -10.79 17.32 -2.95
CA PHE A 138 -11.29 16.44 -1.90
C PHE A 138 -12.80 16.63 -1.64
N GLY A 139 -13.42 17.69 -2.16
CA GLY A 139 -14.76 18.13 -1.76
C GLY A 139 -14.74 18.76 -0.36
N GLY A 140 -15.84 18.63 0.39
CA GLY A 140 -15.95 19.09 1.77
C GLY A 140 -17.20 19.95 2.05
N PRO A 141 -17.25 20.67 3.19
CA PRO A 141 -16.19 20.81 4.18
C PRO A 141 -16.15 19.65 5.20
N PHE A 142 -14.96 19.11 5.46
CA PHE A 142 -14.71 18.03 6.42
C PHE A 142 -14.41 18.55 7.83
N ASP A 143 -14.69 17.71 8.83
CA ASP A 143 -14.50 18.00 10.26
C ASP A 143 -13.05 17.78 10.75
N GLY A 144 -12.15 17.27 9.91
CA GLY A 144 -10.75 17.04 10.26
C GLY A 144 -10.02 16.16 9.26
N VAL A 145 -8.69 16.10 9.43
CA VAL A 145 -7.79 15.27 8.62
C VAL A 145 -6.95 14.39 9.54
N VAL A 146 -6.74 13.15 9.12
CA VAL A 146 -5.76 12.24 9.73
C VAL A 146 -4.87 11.72 8.61
N THR A 147 -3.57 11.89 8.74
CA THR A 147 -2.60 11.47 7.72
C THR A 147 -1.33 10.91 8.33
N SER A 148 -0.63 10.09 7.55
CA SER A 148 0.72 9.59 7.82
C SER A 148 1.53 9.81 6.55
N PRO A 149 2.15 10.99 6.36
CA PRO A 149 2.84 11.30 5.13
C PRO A 149 3.99 10.32 4.85
N PRO A 150 4.39 10.14 3.57
CA PRO A 150 5.49 9.25 3.21
C PRO A 150 6.78 9.65 3.94
N TYR A 151 7.58 8.66 4.33
CA TYR A 151 8.87 8.93 4.97
C TYR A 151 9.94 9.12 3.89
N PRO A 152 10.56 10.31 3.78
CA PRO A 152 11.36 10.67 2.62
C PRO A 152 12.55 9.72 2.46
N GLY A 153 12.68 9.16 1.24
CA GLY A 153 13.78 8.28 0.84
C GLY A 153 13.79 6.91 1.52
N LEU A 154 12.70 6.50 2.20
CA LEU A 154 12.68 5.26 2.99
C LEU A 154 12.11 4.06 2.23
N ILE A 155 11.05 4.28 1.47
CA ILE A 155 10.25 3.23 0.84
C ILE A 155 10.06 3.65 -0.62
N ASP A 156 10.34 2.73 -1.53
CA ASP A 156 9.92 2.85 -2.91
C ASP A 156 8.59 2.10 -3.07
N TYR A 157 7.47 2.84 -2.95
CA TYR A 157 6.14 2.24 -2.97
C TYR A 157 5.81 1.67 -4.36
N HIS A 158 6.33 2.29 -5.41
CA HIS A 158 6.09 1.86 -6.79
C HIS A 158 6.82 0.54 -7.09
N GLU A 159 8.11 0.44 -6.80
CA GLU A 159 8.86 -0.81 -7.03
C GLU A 159 8.36 -1.94 -6.10
N GLN A 160 7.95 -1.63 -4.87
CA GLN A 160 7.35 -2.63 -3.98
C GLN A 160 6.09 -3.28 -4.57
N HIS A 161 5.30 -2.54 -5.36
CA HIS A 161 4.03 -2.98 -5.93
C HIS A 161 4.09 -3.19 -7.44
N ARG A 162 5.28 -3.28 -8.04
CA ARG A 162 5.47 -3.43 -9.49
C ARG A 162 4.66 -4.56 -10.13
N TYR A 163 4.48 -5.68 -9.41
CA TYR A 163 3.60 -6.77 -9.85
C TYR A 163 2.14 -6.33 -10.05
N ALA A 164 1.62 -5.40 -9.25
CA ALA A 164 0.24 -4.95 -9.32
C ALA A 164 0.03 -4.05 -10.54
N TYR A 165 0.95 -3.13 -10.84
CA TYR A 165 0.88 -2.32 -12.07
C TYR A 165 0.84 -3.22 -13.31
N GLU A 166 1.71 -4.24 -13.37
CA GLU A 166 1.77 -5.15 -14.52
C GLU A 166 0.55 -6.07 -14.61
N LEU A 167 0.10 -6.69 -13.50
CA LEU A 167 -1.02 -7.64 -13.51
C LEU A 167 -2.40 -6.99 -13.64
N LEU A 168 -2.55 -5.75 -13.18
CA LEU A 168 -3.84 -5.05 -13.16
C LEU A 168 -3.93 -3.93 -14.20
N GLY A 169 -2.86 -3.67 -14.96
CA GLY A 169 -2.79 -2.60 -15.94
C GLY A 169 -2.99 -1.22 -15.33
N LEU A 170 -2.44 -0.97 -14.14
CA LEU A 170 -2.59 0.31 -13.44
C LEU A 170 -1.62 1.35 -13.99
N ASP A 171 -2.05 2.61 -14.00
CA ASP A 171 -1.19 3.74 -14.35
C ASP A 171 -0.03 3.89 -13.36
N ASP A 172 1.19 3.99 -13.89
CA ASP A 172 2.38 4.26 -13.09
C ASP A 172 2.60 5.77 -12.96
N CYS A 173 2.15 6.32 -11.84
CA CYS A 173 2.26 7.74 -11.53
C CYS A 173 3.46 8.08 -10.60
N ARG A 174 4.56 7.32 -10.64
CA ARG A 174 5.71 7.49 -9.73
C ARG A 174 6.32 8.89 -9.71
N GLN A 175 6.19 9.64 -10.80
CA GLN A 175 6.63 11.03 -10.89
C GLN A 175 5.88 11.98 -9.94
N LEU A 176 4.71 11.57 -9.42
CA LEU A 176 3.91 12.34 -8.48
C LEU A 176 4.24 11.97 -7.01
N GLU A 177 5.09 10.98 -6.76
CA GLU A 177 5.41 10.50 -5.41
C GLU A 177 6.19 11.55 -4.62
N VAL A 178 5.59 12.04 -3.53
CA VAL A 178 6.25 12.92 -2.56
C VAL A 178 7.21 12.11 -1.70
N GLY A 179 8.50 12.46 -1.70
CA GLY A 179 9.51 11.78 -0.88
C GLY A 179 9.94 10.41 -1.39
N ALA A 180 9.85 10.19 -2.70
CA ALA A 180 10.18 8.93 -3.36
C ALA A 180 11.51 8.31 -2.90
N GLY A 181 11.53 6.98 -2.72
CA GLY A 181 12.73 6.24 -2.36
C GLY A 181 13.93 6.53 -3.27
N ALA A 182 13.68 6.59 -4.59
CA ALA A 182 14.70 6.85 -5.60
C ALA A 182 15.35 8.26 -5.52
N ALA A 183 14.65 9.25 -4.94
CA ALA A 183 15.20 10.59 -4.74
C ALA A 183 16.22 10.64 -3.59
N GLY A 184 16.26 9.60 -2.74
CA GLY A 184 17.16 9.52 -1.60
C GLY A 184 16.86 10.58 -0.55
N THR A 185 17.91 11.05 0.14
CA THR A 185 17.77 11.99 1.28
C THR A 185 18.78 13.13 1.22
N SER A 186 19.13 13.59 0.02
CA SER A 186 19.95 14.78 -0.15
C SER A 186 19.20 16.02 0.39
N ARG A 187 19.92 17.12 0.66
CA ARG A 187 19.27 18.37 1.11
C ARG A 187 18.18 18.83 0.13
N ALA A 188 18.45 18.76 -1.17
CA ALA A 188 17.48 19.12 -2.21
C ALA A 188 16.26 18.18 -2.21
N ALA A 189 16.47 16.86 -2.01
CA ALA A 189 15.37 15.90 -1.93
C ALA A 189 14.50 16.11 -0.68
N LEU A 190 15.11 16.46 0.45
CA LEU A 190 14.39 16.77 1.69
C LEU A 190 13.60 18.08 1.56
N GLU A 191 14.15 19.10 0.89
CA GLU A 191 13.43 20.35 0.61
C GLU A 191 12.23 20.09 -0.31
N ALA A 192 12.43 19.36 -1.41
CA ALA A 192 11.36 19.01 -2.34
C ALA A 192 10.25 18.18 -1.66
N TYR A 193 10.62 17.30 -0.73
CA TYR A 193 9.65 16.60 0.13
C TYR A 193 8.87 17.59 1.00
N SER A 194 9.55 18.49 1.72
CA SER A 194 8.90 19.52 2.54
C SER A 194 7.95 20.38 1.73
N ASP A 195 8.38 20.85 0.55
CA ASP A 195 7.55 21.60 -0.41
C ASP A 195 6.28 20.83 -0.80
N GLY A 196 6.43 19.54 -1.13
CA GLY A 196 5.30 18.68 -1.49
C GLY A 196 4.29 18.48 -0.36
N ILE A 197 4.77 18.33 0.88
CA ILE A 197 3.89 18.22 2.05
C ILE A 197 3.19 19.56 2.35
N VAL A 198 3.90 20.68 2.27
CA VAL A 198 3.32 22.03 2.43
C VAL A 198 2.23 22.26 1.38
N ALA A 199 2.49 21.94 0.11
CA ALA A 199 1.50 22.06 -0.96
C ALA A 199 0.27 21.16 -0.70
N THR A 200 0.48 19.95 -0.18
CA THR A 200 -0.62 19.04 0.20
C THR A 200 -1.47 19.63 1.30
N PHE A 201 -0.88 20.17 2.36
CA PHE A 201 -1.63 20.80 3.45
C PHE A 201 -2.35 22.08 2.99
N ALA A 202 -1.71 22.88 2.12
CA ALA A 202 -2.34 24.02 1.51
C ALA A 202 -3.59 23.63 0.71
N ASN A 203 -3.53 22.55 -0.09
CA ASN A 203 -4.69 22.05 -0.83
C ASN A 203 -5.80 21.57 0.12
N VAL A 204 -5.47 20.67 1.05
CA VAL A 204 -6.41 20.10 2.03
C VAL A 204 -7.13 21.16 2.86
N ARG A 205 -6.48 22.30 3.16
CA ARG A 205 -7.08 23.39 3.95
C ARG A 205 -8.40 23.88 3.36
N HIS A 206 -8.54 23.94 2.04
CA HIS A 206 -9.75 24.41 1.36
C HIS A 206 -10.95 23.48 1.59
N SER A 207 -10.69 22.22 1.94
CA SER A 207 -11.69 21.20 2.20
C SER A 207 -12.05 21.07 3.68
N LEU A 208 -11.47 21.89 4.57
CA LEU A 208 -11.69 21.79 6.01
C LEU A 208 -12.59 22.90 6.56
N ARG A 209 -13.40 22.55 7.57
CA ARG A 209 -14.09 23.55 8.39
C ARG A 209 -13.07 24.41 9.16
N PRO A 210 -13.36 25.70 9.42
CA PRO A 210 -12.54 26.52 10.30
C PRO A 210 -12.32 25.82 11.65
N GLY A 211 -11.06 25.75 12.09
CA GLY A 211 -10.68 25.06 13.32
C GLY A 211 -10.80 23.53 13.27
N ALA A 212 -10.95 22.89 12.11
CA ALA A 212 -10.86 21.43 12.03
C ALA A 212 -9.46 20.94 12.45
N PRO A 213 -9.35 19.89 13.28
CA PRO A 213 -8.07 19.30 13.64
C PRO A 213 -7.39 18.62 12.44
N VAL A 214 -6.07 18.76 12.38
CA VAL A 214 -5.17 18.04 11.48
C VAL A 214 -4.26 17.15 12.32
N VAL A 215 -4.41 15.84 12.18
CA VAL A 215 -3.64 14.85 12.92
C VAL A 215 -2.61 14.23 11.99
N VAL A 216 -1.33 14.40 12.30
CA VAL A 216 -0.22 13.93 11.47
C VAL A 216 0.60 12.90 12.24
N VAL A 217 0.72 11.71 11.68
CA VAL A 217 1.53 10.61 12.23
C VAL A 217 2.88 10.58 11.52
N VAL A 218 3.96 10.78 12.26
CA VAL A 218 5.28 10.99 11.67
C VAL A 218 6.37 10.24 12.42
N ASN A 219 7.39 9.81 11.69
CA ASN A 219 8.69 9.47 12.28
C ASN A 219 9.66 10.61 11.92
N ASP A 220 9.60 11.72 12.64
CA ASP A 220 10.38 12.91 12.32
C ASP A 220 11.82 12.85 12.84
N ARG A 221 12.59 11.87 12.37
CA ARG A 221 14.01 11.71 12.73
C ARG A 221 14.89 12.88 12.34
N ARG A 222 14.43 13.74 11.42
CA ARG A 222 15.22 14.82 10.82
C ARG A 222 14.74 16.21 11.24
N GLY A 223 13.72 16.31 12.09
CA GLY A 223 13.19 17.59 12.56
C GLY A 223 12.59 18.45 11.45
N LEU A 224 11.97 17.84 10.43
CA LEU A 224 11.38 18.55 9.29
C LEU A 224 10.01 19.16 9.63
N TYR A 225 9.25 18.54 10.55
CA TYR A 225 7.86 18.91 10.77
C TYR A 225 7.66 20.28 11.44
N PRO A 226 8.52 20.77 12.34
CA PRO A 226 8.38 22.14 12.83
C PRO A 226 8.34 23.18 11.71
N ASP A 227 9.22 23.06 10.70
CA ASP A 227 9.26 23.97 9.54
C ASP A 227 8.09 23.74 8.60
N ILE A 228 7.80 22.48 8.24
CA ILE A 228 6.65 22.13 7.38
C ILE A 228 5.34 22.67 7.96
N LEU A 229 5.09 22.49 9.26
CA LEU A 229 3.88 22.96 9.91
C LEU A 229 3.78 24.49 9.86
N ALA A 230 4.85 25.19 10.20
CA ALA A 230 4.90 26.65 10.15
C ALA A 230 4.61 27.18 8.73
N ARG A 231 5.26 26.61 7.71
CA ARG A 231 5.07 26.97 6.30
C ARG A 231 3.67 26.64 5.77
N SER A 232 3.01 25.63 6.35
CA SER A 232 1.64 25.25 6.01
C SER A 232 0.59 26.11 6.72
N GLY A 233 0.98 27.02 7.62
CA GLY A 233 0.06 27.76 8.48
C GLY A 233 -0.61 26.89 9.55
N LEU A 234 0.02 25.78 9.92
CA LEU A 234 -0.43 24.87 10.98
C LEU A 234 0.27 25.19 12.30
N VAL A 235 -0.50 25.24 13.38
CA VAL A 235 0.01 25.36 14.76
C VAL A 235 -0.13 24.01 15.44
N GLU A 236 0.96 23.50 15.99
CA GLU A 236 0.97 22.29 16.82
C GLU A 236 0.37 22.59 18.20
N GLU A 237 -0.75 21.94 18.54
CA GLU A 237 -1.39 22.06 19.85
C GLU A 237 -0.88 20.99 20.82
N ARG A 238 -0.68 19.76 20.33
CA ARG A 238 -0.27 18.60 21.13
C ARG A 238 0.62 17.66 20.32
N ARG A 239 1.55 17.00 21.03
CA ARG A 239 2.39 15.93 20.51
C ARG A 239 2.32 14.71 21.41
N HIS A 240 2.01 13.57 20.82
CA HIS A 240 2.01 12.29 21.52
C HIS A 240 3.04 11.35 20.90
N ARG A 241 3.98 10.85 21.70
CA ARG A 241 4.96 9.86 21.25
C ARG A 241 4.46 8.45 21.53
N ARG A 242 4.51 7.57 20.52
CA ARG A 242 4.08 6.16 20.64
C ARG A 242 5.18 5.21 20.19
N HIS A 243 5.26 4.04 20.84
CA HIS A 243 6.12 2.94 20.40
C HIS A 243 5.40 2.06 19.37
N VAL A 244 6.12 1.64 18.32
CA VAL A 244 5.59 0.85 17.21
C VAL A 244 6.07 -0.60 17.34
N ASN A 245 5.19 -1.43 17.91
CA ASN A 245 5.53 -2.81 18.32
C ASN A 245 5.44 -3.85 17.19
N ARG A 246 4.90 -3.48 16.01
CA ARG A 246 4.67 -4.41 14.89
C ARG A 246 5.18 -3.81 13.58
N ARG A 247 6.33 -4.28 13.11
CA ARG A 247 6.97 -3.84 11.86
C ARG A 247 7.14 -5.01 10.90
N THR A 248 6.89 -4.79 9.63
CA THR A 248 7.26 -5.69 8.55
C THR A 248 8.76 -5.48 8.26
N GLY A 249 9.56 -6.53 8.34
CA GLY A 249 11.01 -6.48 8.12
C GLY A 249 11.87 -6.43 9.40
N ARG A 250 13.10 -6.95 9.31
CA ARG A 250 14.07 -6.94 10.42
C ARG A 250 14.76 -5.58 10.49
N ARG A 251 14.25 -4.68 11.32
CA ARG A 251 14.94 -3.43 11.67
C ARG A 251 15.25 -3.48 13.16
N ALA A 252 16.53 -3.53 13.52
CA ALA A 252 16.97 -3.53 14.91
C ALA A 252 16.61 -2.22 15.61
N GLY A 253 16.28 -2.30 16.91
CA GLY A 253 16.00 -1.15 17.77
C GLY A 253 14.53 -0.76 17.89
N GLU A 254 14.24 0.01 18.93
CA GLU A 254 12.93 0.61 19.17
C GLU A 254 12.55 1.58 18.03
N TYR A 255 11.27 1.61 17.67
CA TYR A 255 10.76 2.52 16.66
C TYR A 255 9.61 3.31 17.24
N PHE A 256 9.72 4.63 17.20
CA PHE A 256 8.70 5.53 17.73
C PHE A 256 8.14 6.40 16.62
N GLU A 257 6.88 6.78 16.76
CA GLU A 257 6.24 7.79 15.94
C GLU A 257 5.67 8.86 16.85
N ASP A 258 5.63 10.09 16.35
CA ASP A 258 4.90 11.19 16.96
C ASP A 258 3.54 11.33 16.27
N VAL A 259 2.51 11.61 17.06
CA VAL A 259 1.19 12.04 16.61
C VAL A 259 1.07 13.51 16.93
N LEU A 260 1.14 14.34 15.89
CA LEU A 260 1.01 15.78 15.98
C LEU A 260 -0.47 16.13 15.81
N VAL A 261 -1.04 16.87 16.75
CA VAL A 261 -2.39 17.43 16.65
C VAL A 261 -2.25 18.92 16.40
N CYS A 262 -2.69 19.34 15.22
CA CYS A 262 -2.51 20.69 14.71
C CYS A 262 -3.84 21.33 14.32
N ARG A 263 -3.83 22.65 14.15
CA ARG A 263 -4.92 23.42 13.52
C ARG A 263 -4.36 24.46 12.57
N PHE A 264 -5.10 24.78 11.52
CA PHE A 264 -4.76 25.93 10.70
C PHE A 264 -5.04 27.22 11.47
N HIS A 265 -4.09 28.15 11.40
CA HIS A 265 -4.29 29.55 11.79
C HIS A 265 -5.09 30.30 10.73
#